data_AF-A0A1N7CXF2-F1
#
_entry.id   AF-A0A1N7CXF2-F1
#
_cell.length_a   1.000
_cell.length_b   1.000
_cell.length_c   1.000
_cell.angle_alpha   90.00
_cell.angle_beta   90.00
_cell.angle_gamma   90.00
#
_symmetry.space_group_name_H-M   'P 1'
#
loop_
_entity.id
_entity.type
_entity.pdbx_description
1 polymer ?
#
loop_
_entity_poly.entity_id
_entity_poly.type
_entity_poly.pdbx_seq_one_letter_code
_entity_poly.pdbx_strand_id
1 'polypeptide(L)'
;MDFFQLLADDWRGWGGERSWRSLDATMRITARHDGKGHVALGGTLHRDSYSPGGWLARVFITVEAGEEMTSLVADLRAHFEGLAR
;
A
#
# COMPACT_ATOMS: atom_id res chain seq x y z
N MET A 1 -4.98 5.67 6.58
CA MET A 1 -5.06 4.23 6.91
C MET A 1 -6.24 3.55 6.24
N ASP A 2 -7.30 4.31 5.97
CA ASP A 2 -8.57 3.82 5.42
C ASP A 2 -8.43 2.99 4.15
N PHE A 3 -7.46 3.30 3.28
CA PHE A 3 -7.18 2.49 2.10
C PHE A 3 -6.78 1.06 2.45
N PHE A 4 -5.84 0.85 3.36
CA PHE A 4 -5.40 -0.50 3.74
C PHE A 4 -6.46 -1.23 4.55
N GLN A 5 -7.21 -0.52 5.39
CA GLN A 5 -8.35 -1.07 6.10
C GLN A 5 -9.40 -1.61 5.13
N LEU A 6 -9.73 -0.84 4.09
CA LEU A 6 -10.65 -1.28 3.03
C LEU A 6 -10.18 -2.57 2.35
N LEU A 7 -8.86 -2.74 2.14
CA LEU A 7 -8.33 -3.97 1.54
C LEU A 7 -8.46 -5.17 2.49
N ALA A 8 -8.25 -4.97 3.79
CA ALA A 8 -8.42 -6.02 4.81
C ALA A 8 -9.90 -6.38 5.02
N ASP A 9 -10.80 -5.39 4.99
CA ASP A 9 -12.24 -5.63 5.12
C ASP A 9 -12.78 -6.42 3.91
N ASP A 10 -12.29 -6.12 2.72
CA ASP A 10 -12.61 -6.82 1.47
C ASP A 10 -11.71 -8.03 1.19
N TRP A 11 -11.24 -8.73 2.23
CA TRP A 11 -10.34 -9.90 2.09
C TRP A 11 -10.89 -11.02 1.20
N ARG A 12 -12.21 -11.10 1.03
CA ARG A 12 -12.86 -12.07 0.13
C ARG A 12 -12.57 -11.79 -1.35
N GLY A 13 -12.05 -10.60 -1.65
CA GLY A 13 -11.57 -10.20 -2.94
C GLY A 13 -12.35 -9.07 -3.60
N TRP A 14 -11.72 -8.48 -4.60
CA TRP A 14 -12.28 -7.44 -5.46
C TRP A 14 -11.80 -7.60 -6.89
N GLY A 15 -12.51 -6.99 -7.83
CA GLY A 15 -12.10 -6.94 -9.23
C GLY A 15 -11.12 -5.80 -9.51
N GLY A 16 -10.15 -6.03 -10.41
CA GLY A 16 -9.25 -5.00 -10.91
C GLY A 16 -8.16 -4.56 -9.92
N GLU A 17 -7.55 -3.40 -10.21
CA GLU A 17 -6.58 -2.75 -9.33
C GLU A 17 -7.30 -1.67 -8.50
N ARG A 18 -7.02 -1.64 -7.21
CA ARG A 18 -7.31 -0.50 -6.34
C ARG A 18 -6.05 0.33 -6.18
N SER A 19 -6.17 1.64 -6.16
CA SER A 19 -5.02 2.52 -6.01
C SER A 19 -5.31 3.68 -5.06
N TRP A 20 -4.31 4.03 -4.27
CA TRP A 20 -4.26 5.25 -3.49
C TRP A 20 -3.07 6.10 -3.91
N ARG A 21 -3.20 7.42 -3.81
CA ARG A 21 -2.13 8.38 -4.09
C ARG A 21 -2.13 9.46 -3.00
N SER A 22 -0.94 9.89 -2.60
CA SER A 22 -0.77 11.03 -1.71
C SER A 22 -1.23 12.34 -2.36
N LEU A 23 -1.58 13.34 -1.56
CA LEU A 23 -2.07 14.63 -2.06
C LEU A 23 -1.05 15.39 -2.91
N ASP A 24 0.23 15.28 -2.55
CA ASP A 24 1.37 15.84 -3.28
C ASP A 24 1.78 15.01 -4.51
N ALA A 25 1.05 13.92 -4.78
CA ALA A 25 1.31 12.95 -5.83
C ALA A 25 2.67 12.24 -5.78
N THR A 26 3.47 12.39 -4.71
CA THR A 26 4.81 11.78 -4.60
C THR A 26 4.77 10.28 -4.32
N MET A 27 3.68 9.79 -3.71
CA MET A 27 3.48 8.39 -3.36
C MET A 27 2.25 7.81 -4.04
N ARG A 28 2.37 6.59 -4.59
CA ARG A 28 1.26 5.78 -5.09
C ARG A 28 1.35 4.38 -4.49
N ILE A 29 0.20 3.85 -4.12
CA ILE A 29 0.02 2.47 -3.66
C ILE A 29 -1.00 1.80 -4.57
N THR A 30 -0.71 0.59 -5.02
CA THR A 30 -1.59 -0.24 -5.86
C THR A 30 -1.83 -1.58 -5.17
N ALA A 31 -3.04 -2.12 -5.30
CA ALA A 31 -3.42 -3.38 -4.72
C ALA A 31 -4.27 -4.21 -5.69
N ARG A 32 -3.88 -5.47 -5.89
CA ARG A 32 -4.63 -6.43 -6.72
C ARG A 32 -4.84 -7.72 -5.95
N HIS A 33 -6.09 -8.12 -5.80
CA HIS A 33 -6.45 -9.43 -5.27
C HIS A 33 -6.41 -10.46 -6.41
N ASP A 34 -5.87 -11.65 -6.14
CA ASP A 34 -5.71 -12.70 -7.15
C ASP A 34 -6.92 -13.65 -7.28
N GLY A 35 -7.87 -13.54 -6.35
CA GLY A 35 -9.05 -14.41 -6.25
C GLY A 35 -8.77 -15.75 -5.58
N LYS A 36 -7.55 -15.96 -5.08
CA LYS A 36 -7.07 -17.18 -4.41
C LYS A 36 -6.58 -16.94 -2.98
N GLY A 37 -6.79 -15.72 -2.47
CA GLY A 37 -6.46 -15.36 -1.09
C GLY A 37 -5.20 -14.52 -0.94
N HIS A 38 -4.62 -13.99 -2.01
CA HIS A 38 -3.45 -13.11 -1.92
C HIS A 38 -3.73 -11.72 -2.47
N VAL A 39 -3.02 -10.74 -1.90
CA VAL A 39 -3.00 -9.36 -2.36
C VAL A 39 -1.58 -8.98 -2.76
N ALA A 40 -1.40 -8.65 -4.03
CA ALA A 40 -0.18 -8.01 -4.51
C ALA A 40 -0.26 -6.51 -4.26
N LEU A 41 0.66 -5.99 -3.45
CA LEU A 41 0.81 -4.58 -3.13
C LEU A 41 2.03 -4.00 -3.85
N GLY A 42 1.83 -2.85 -4.49
CA GLY A 42 2.89 -2.07 -5.11
C GLY A 42 2.97 -0.69 -4.49
N GLY A 43 4.14 -0.31 -3.97
CA GLY A 43 4.44 1.04 -3.48
C GLY A 43 5.39 1.73 -4.44
N THR A 44 5.07 2.95 -4.85
CA THR A 44 5.97 3.83 -5.60
C THR A 44 6.10 5.14 -4.85
N LEU A 45 7.34 5.57 -4.59
CA LEU A 45 7.65 6.86 -3.97
C LEU A 45 8.70 7.56 -4.82
N HIS A 46 8.55 8.85 -5.03
CA HIS A 46 9.52 9.63 -5.80
C HIS A 46 9.68 11.04 -5.26
N ARG A 47 10.80 11.65 -5.61
CA ARG A 47 11.03 13.09 -5.44
C ARG A 47 11.60 13.62 -6.74
N ASP A 48 10.94 14.62 -7.32
CA ASP A 48 11.38 15.40 -8.48
C ASP A 48 12.21 14.57 -9.48
N SER A 49 11.64 13.44 -9.92
CA SER A 49 12.35 12.38 -10.65
C SER A 49 12.96 12.81 -11.99
N TYR A 50 12.67 14.04 -12.43
CA TYR A 50 13.21 14.67 -13.65
C TYR A 50 14.30 15.71 -13.36
N SER A 51 14.70 15.91 -12.11
CA SER A 51 15.75 16.84 -11.68
C SER A 51 17.07 16.14 -11.38
N PRO A 52 18.22 16.81 -11.51
CA PRO A 52 19.49 16.31 -10.97
C PRO A 52 19.38 16.14 -9.45
N GLY A 53 19.36 14.89 -8.96
CA GLY A 53 19.10 14.55 -7.56
C GLY A 53 17.70 13.98 -7.29
N GLY A 54 16.85 13.91 -8.32
CA GLY A 54 15.59 13.19 -8.28
C GLY A 54 15.79 11.69 -8.08
N TRP A 55 14.83 11.05 -7.44
CA TRP A 55 14.87 9.61 -7.19
C TRP A 55 13.49 8.97 -7.24
N LEU A 56 13.51 7.65 -7.40
CA LEU A 56 12.33 6.80 -7.49
C LEU A 56 12.59 5.49 -6.75
N ALA A 57 11.77 5.18 -5.76
CA ALA A 57 11.76 3.93 -5.04
C ALA A 57 10.48 3.15 -5.40
N ARG A 58 10.64 1.83 -5.60
CA ARG A 58 9.52 0.91 -5.82
C ARG A 58 9.67 -0.29 -4.92
N VAL A 59 8.55 -0.71 -4.33
CA VAL A 59 8.45 -1.92 -3.52
C VAL A 59 7.25 -2.72 -3.99
N PHE A 60 7.41 -4.03 -4.07
CA PHE A 60 6.32 -4.95 -4.38
C PHE A 60 6.36 -6.08 -3.35
N ILE A 61 5.24 -6.30 -2.68
CA ILE A 61 5.07 -7.39 -1.72
C ILE A 61 3.76 -8.11 -2.02
N THR A 62 3.72 -9.39 -1.70
CA THR A 62 2.49 -10.18 -1.71
C THR A 62 2.24 -10.61 -0.28
N VAL A 63 0.99 -10.49 0.15
CA VAL A 63 0.54 -10.89 1.48
C VAL A 63 -0.75 -11.69 1.38
N GLU A 64 -0.99 -12.54 2.37
CA GLU A 64 -2.28 -13.22 2.53
C GLU A 64 -3.38 -12.20 2.80
N ALA A 65 -4.50 -12.30 2.06
CA ALA A 65 -5.58 -11.32 2.04
C ALA A 65 -6.31 -11.16 3.38
N GLY A 66 -6.22 -12.17 4.26
CA GLY A 66 -6.85 -12.18 5.58
C GLY A 66 -5.93 -11.68 6.69
N GLU A 67 -5.36 -12.61 7.46
CA GLU A 67 -4.63 -12.30 8.70
C GLU A 67 -3.40 -11.44 8.46
N GLU A 68 -2.63 -11.70 7.40
CA GLU A 68 -1.44 -10.89 7.11
C GLU A 68 -1.80 -9.46 6.69
N MET A 69 -2.85 -9.26 5.90
CA MET A 69 -3.37 -7.92 5.60
C MET A 69 -3.84 -7.18 6.86
N THR A 70 -4.52 -7.87 7.78
CA THR A 70 -4.98 -7.28 9.05
C THR A 70 -3.80 -6.88 9.93
N SER A 71 -2.81 -7.76 10.05
CA SER A 71 -1.56 -7.49 10.77
C SER A 71 -0.79 -6.32 10.16
N LEU A 72 -0.69 -6.27 8.82
CA LEU A 72 -0.06 -5.17 8.11
C LEU A 72 -0.71 -3.82 8.43
N VAL A 73 -2.04 -3.75 8.51
CA VAL A 73 -2.76 -2.52 8.88
C VAL A 73 -2.40 -2.07 10.31
N ALA A 74 -2.32 -3.02 11.24
CA ALA A 74 -1.94 -2.75 12.62
C ALA A 74 -0.50 -2.22 12.73
N ASP A 75 0.45 -2.88 12.04
CA ASP A 75 1.86 -2.49 12.02
C ASP A 75 2.06 -1.10 11.43
N LEU A 76 1.39 -0.81 10.30
CA LEU A 76 1.44 0.52 9.69
C LEU A 76 0.95 1.58 10.66
N ARG A 77 -0.19 1.35 11.32
CA ARG A 77 -0.74 2.29 12.30
C ARG A 77 0.26 2.57 13.44
N ALA A 78 0.80 1.52 14.05
CA ALA A 78 1.76 1.66 15.13
C ALA A 78 3.03 2.42 14.70
N HIS A 79 3.54 2.14 13.50
CA HIS A 79 4.75 2.80 12.99
C HIS A 79 4.52 4.30 12.73
N PHE A 80 3.41 4.68 12.10
CA PHE A 80 3.13 6.09 11.79
C PHE A 80 2.73 6.90 13.03
N GLU A 81 2.08 6.30 14.03
CA GLU A 81 1.84 6.94 15.32
C GLU A 81 3.14 7.15 16.11
N GLY A 82 4.10 6.23 16.00
CA GLY A 82 5.43 6.35 16.60
C GLY A 82 6.31 7.43 15.96
N LEU A 83 6.14 7.70 14.66
CA LEU A 83 6.85 8.76 13.93
C LEU A 83 6.30 10.17 14.18
N ALA A 84 5.09 10.28 14.74
CA ALA A 84 4.46 11.56 15.09
C ALA A 84 4.82 12.04 16.52
N ARG A 85 5.71 11.32 17.21
CA ARG A 85 6.26 11.64 18.53
C ARG A 85 7.67 12.20 18.40
#